data_AF-A0A3A1RC54-F1
#
_entry.id   AF-A0A3A1RC54-F1
#
_cell.length_a   1.000
_cell.length_b   1.000
_cell.length_c   1.000
_cell.angle_alpha   90.00
_cell.angle_beta   90.00
_cell.angle_gamma   90.00
#
_symmetry.space_group_name_H-M   'P 1'
#
loop_
_entity.id
_entity.type
_entity.pdbx_description
1 polymer ?
#
loop_
_entity_poly.entity_id
_entity_poly.type
_entity_poly.pdbx_seq_one_letter_code
_entity_poly.pdbx_strand_id
1 'polypeptide(L)'
;MNVVVYWNHVGREHGGLKYTRDIRKKSPDIIEEAIRLKEARALSQHTPNRFLALNDSLVLELPPEGSGRKFIIIYQLDLGLQFSYGFKSSHNGWLIDIVQYEKKREDLICVHDLLIDIRVFEDGSYHVVDMDEFHEACSLGALSKAQLEESLASLAYILGKLNQKEFPDLELMEIRNRYF
;
A
#
# COMPACT_ATOMS: atom_id res chain seq x y z
N MET A 1 -6.69 -17.75 -5.33
CA MET A 1 -5.95 -17.62 -6.61
C MET A 1 -4.58 -17.03 -6.31
N ASN A 2 -3.54 -17.42 -7.06
CA ASN A 2 -2.24 -16.76 -6.95
C ASN A 2 -2.35 -15.40 -7.63
N VAL A 3 -2.19 -14.34 -6.86
CA VAL A 3 -2.13 -12.95 -7.35
C VAL A 3 -0.69 -12.47 -7.24
N VAL A 4 -0.32 -11.47 -8.02
CA VAL A 4 0.94 -10.74 -7.87
C VAL A 4 0.59 -9.28 -7.62
N VAL A 5 1.19 -8.70 -6.59
CA VAL A 5 1.02 -7.28 -6.27
C VAL A 5 2.35 -6.57 -6.45
N TYR A 6 2.33 -5.39 -7.07
CA TYR A 6 3.50 -4.53 -7.17
C TYR A 6 3.14 -3.07 -6.95
N TRP A 7 4.10 -2.30 -6.46
CA TRP A 7 3.87 -0.96 -5.96
C TRP A 7 4.38 0.11 -6.92
N ASN A 8 3.58 1.14 -7.13
CA ASN A 8 3.96 2.39 -7.75
C ASN A 8 3.80 3.55 -6.75
N HIS A 9 4.92 4.15 -6.31
CA HIS A 9 4.90 5.38 -5.52
C HIS A 9 4.68 6.58 -6.44
N VAL A 10 3.51 7.21 -6.35
CA VAL A 10 3.11 8.27 -7.29
C VAL A 10 4.01 9.49 -7.13
N GLY A 11 4.46 10.04 -8.27
CA GLY A 11 5.39 11.17 -8.32
C GLY A 11 6.85 10.80 -8.12
N ARG A 12 7.17 9.52 -7.88
CA ARG A 12 8.54 8.98 -7.70
C ARG A 12 9.00 8.14 -8.89
N GLU A 13 8.33 8.25 -10.03
CA GLU A 13 8.66 7.56 -11.27
C GLU A 13 9.83 8.24 -12.00
N HIS A 14 11.07 7.94 -11.62
CA HIS A 14 12.26 8.50 -12.29
C HIS A 14 12.88 7.56 -13.32
N GLY A 15 12.06 6.77 -14.02
CA GLY A 15 12.49 5.91 -15.13
C GLY A 15 13.34 4.71 -14.72
N GLY A 16 13.17 4.20 -13.49
CA GLY A 16 13.93 3.06 -13.00
C GLY A 16 13.30 2.35 -11.80
N LEU A 17 13.96 1.29 -11.35
CA LEU A 17 13.52 0.43 -10.25
C LEU A 17 13.93 0.92 -8.84
N LYS A 18 14.76 1.97 -8.77
CA LYS A 18 15.25 2.50 -7.50
C LYS A 18 14.23 3.45 -6.91
N TYR A 19 13.98 3.30 -5.61
CA TYR A 19 13.24 4.28 -4.84
C TYR A 19 13.96 5.63 -4.85
N THR A 20 13.18 6.70 -4.89
CA THR A 20 13.64 8.08 -4.86
C THR A 20 12.80 8.84 -3.86
N ARG A 21 13.41 9.82 -3.18
CA ARG A 21 12.71 10.60 -2.16
C ARG A 21 11.92 11.74 -2.76
N ASP A 22 12.45 12.36 -3.81
CA ASP A 22 11.89 13.54 -4.43
C ASP A 22 10.65 13.23 -5.27
N ILE A 23 9.66 14.10 -5.16
CA ILE A 23 8.39 14.04 -5.88
C ILE A 23 8.47 14.97 -7.10
N ARG A 24 8.02 14.48 -8.26
CA ARG A 24 7.96 15.26 -9.49
C ARG A 24 6.74 14.89 -10.31
N LYS A 25 6.17 15.87 -11.00
CA LYS A 25 5.29 15.60 -12.13
C LYS A 25 6.13 15.13 -13.31
N LYS A 26 5.83 13.92 -13.80
CA LYS A 26 6.52 13.31 -14.95
C LYS A 26 5.59 13.26 -16.16
N SER A 27 6.18 13.07 -17.34
CA SER A 27 5.39 12.77 -18.54
C SER A 27 4.76 11.38 -18.42
N PRO A 28 3.61 11.14 -19.08
CA PRO A 28 2.98 9.84 -19.13
C PRO A 28 3.95 8.70 -19.53
N ASP A 29 4.79 8.93 -20.55
CA ASP A 29 5.74 7.92 -21.05
C ASP A 29 6.75 7.47 -19.97
N ILE A 30 7.20 8.39 -19.11
CA ILE A 30 8.15 8.06 -18.02
C ILE A 30 7.44 7.24 -16.93
N ILE A 31 6.19 7.60 -16.62
CA ILE A 31 5.37 6.89 -15.64
C ILE A 31 5.08 5.47 -16.15
N GLU A 32 4.66 5.34 -17.41
CA GLU A 32 4.37 4.05 -18.05
C GLU A 32 5.61 3.15 -18.06
N GLU A 33 6.77 3.67 -18.46
CA GLU A 33 8.01 2.90 -18.45
C GLU A 33 8.40 2.46 -17.03
N ALA A 34 8.27 3.34 -16.03
CA ALA A 34 8.56 2.98 -14.64
C ALA A 34 7.62 1.87 -14.13
N ILE A 35 6.32 1.95 -14.44
CA ILE A 35 5.32 0.92 -14.07
C ILE A 35 5.66 -0.40 -14.77
N ARG A 36 5.96 -0.37 -16.07
CA ARG A 36 6.36 -1.56 -16.86
C ARG A 36 7.58 -2.26 -16.28
N LEU A 37 8.60 -1.49 -15.87
CA LEU A 37 9.80 -2.05 -15.25
C LEU A 37 9.47 -2.72 -13.90
N LYS A 38 8.63 -2.09 -13.07
CA LYS A 38 8.22 -2.64 -11.77
C LYS A 38 7.39 -3.91 -11.93
N GLU A 39 6.50 -3.94 -12.90
CA GLU A 39 5.74 -5.13 -13.28
C GLU A 39 6.66 -6.28 -13.70
N ALA A 40 7.56 -6.03 -14.66
CA ALA A 40 8.52 -7.04 -15.12
C ALA A 40 9.39 -7.57 -13.97
N ARG A 41 9.79 -6.70 -13.04
CA ARG A 41 10.51 -7.11 -11.83
C ARG A 41 9.66 -7.99 -10.93
N ALA A 42 8.40 -7.65 -10.70
CA ALA A 42 7.51 -8.43 -9.84
C ALA A 42 7.29 -9.85 -10.38
N LEU A 43 7.13 -9.98 -11.71
CA LEU A 43 6.92 -11.26 -12.40
C LEU A 43 8.18 -12.14 -12.52
N SER A 44 9.38 -11.58 -12.33
CA SER A 44 10.66 -12.29 -12.49
C SER A 44 11.37 -12.64 -11.16
N GLN A 45 10.72 -12.40 -10.02
CA GLN A 45 11.31 -12.72 -8.71
C GLN A 45 11.45 -14.23 -8.52
N HIS A 46 12.63 -14.66 -8.07
CA HIS A 46 12.92 -16.07 -7.81
C HIS A 46 12.34 -16.54 -6.47
N THR A 47 12.28 -15.64 -5.48
CA THR A 47 11.77 -15.90 -4.13
C THR A 47 10.77 -14.80 -3.73
N PRO A 48 9.63 -14.67 -4.42
CA PRO A 48 8.67 -13.62 -4.16
C PRO A 48 7.99 -13.80 -2.81
N ASN A 49 7.42 -12.70 -2.30
CA ASN A 49 6.39 -12.78 -1.28
C ASN A 49 5.21 -13.60 -1.80
N ARG A 50 4.49 -14.25 -0.89
CA ARG A 50 3.34 -15.08 -1.24
C ARG A 50 2.09 -14.24 -1.12
N PHE A 51 1.28 -14.22 -2.16
CA PHE A 51 0.02 -13.49 -2.14
C PHE A 51 -1.18 -14.43 -2.16
N LEU A 52 -2.17 -14.15 -1.31
CA LEU A 52 -3.39 -14.93 -1.18
C LEU A 52 -4.60 -14.01 -1.34
N ALA A 53 -5.30 -14.11 -2.46
CA ALA A 53 -6.62 -13.49 -2.60
C ALA A 53 -7.64 -14.31 -1.80
N LEU A 54 -8.21 -13.72 -0.74
CA LEU A 54 -9.23 -14.35 0.11
C LEU A 54 -10.63 -14.17 -0.48
N ASN A 55 -10.88 -13.01 -1.11
CA ASN A 55 -12.09 -12.69 -1.86
C ASN A 55 -11.75 -11.60 -2.91
N ASP A 56 -12.76 -11.02 -3.56
CA ASP A 56 -12.58 -10.04 -4.65
C ASP A 56 -11.99 -8.69 -4.18
N SER A 57 -12.11 -8.36 -2.90
CA SER A 57 -11.62 -7.10 -2.33
C SER A 57 -10.50 -7.27 -1.30
N LEU A 58 -10.06 -8.49 -1.00
CA LEU A 58 -9.12 -8.77 0.08
C LEU A 58 -7.97 -9.66 -0.38
N VAL A 59 -6.76 -9.10 -0.35
CA VAL A 59 -5.51 -9.81 -0.68
C VAL A 59 -4.56 -9.75 0.50
N LEU A 60 -3.95 -10.89 0.84
CA LEU A 60 -2.86 -10.96 1.81
C LEU A 60 -1.52 -11.04 1.08
N GLU A 61 -0.50 -10.44 1.68
CA GLU A 61 0.90 -10.67 1.34
C GLU A 61 1.64 -11.19 2.57
N LEU A 62 2.32 -12.31 2.36
CA LEU A 62 3.06 -13.04 3.37
C LEU A 62 4.53 -13.16 2.94
N PRO A 63 5.45 -13.35 3.89
CA PRO A 63 6.85 -13.61 3.60
C PRO A 63 7.03 -14.80 2.64
N PRO A 64 8.15 -14.84 1.88
CA PRO A 64 8.50 -16.00 1.07
C PRO A 64 8.53 -17.27 1.92
N GLU A 65 8.22 -18.41 1.31
CA GLU A 65 8.26 -19.69 2.02
C GLU A 65 9.67 -19.96 2.58
N GLY A 66 9.75 -20.42 3.84
CA GLY A 66 11.01 -20.63 4.54
C GLY A 66 11.76 -19.36 4.96
N SER A 67 11.21 -18.16 4.74
CA SER A 67 11.82 -16.92 5.22
C SER A 67 11.72 -16.81 6.75
N GLY A 68 12.79 -16.32 7.39
CA GLY A 68 12.76 -15.93 8.81
C GLY A 68 12.08 -14.59 9.09
N ARG A 69 11.65 -13.86 8.04
CA ARG A 69 10.89 -12.63 8.20
C ARG A 69 9.48 -12.95 8.68
N LYS A 70 8.99 -12.15 9.62
CA LYS A 70 7.63 -12.27 10.15
C LYS A 70 6.89 -10.95 9.93
N PHE A 71 6.00 -10.93 8.95
CA PHE A 71 5.10 -9.81 8.69
C PHE A 71 3.82 -10.31 8.06
N ILE A 72 2.79 -9.47 8.10
CA ILE A 72 1.59 -9.63 7.29
C ILE A 72 1.23 -8.28 6.69
N ILE A 73 0.88 -8.29 5.41
CA ILE A 73 0.34 -7.15 4.69
C ILE A 73 -1.05 -7.54 4.19
N ILE A 74 -2.03 -6.66 4.37
CA ILE A 74 -3.43 -6.87 4.04
C ILE A 74 -3.86 -5.72 3.13
N TYR A 75 -4.31 -6.04 1.93
CA TYR A 75 -4.82 -5.07 0.96
C TYR A 75 -6.36 -5.16 0.96
N GLN A 76 -7.04 -4.07 1.33
CA GLN A 76 -8.49 -3.90 1.20
C GLN A 76 -8.79 -3.01 -0.01
N LEU A 77 -9.04 -3.67 -1.14
CA LEU A 77 -9.06 -3.09 -2.48
C LEU A 77 -10.18 -2.08 -2.66
N ASP A 78 -11.35 -2.35 -2.08
CA ASP A 78 -12.55 -1.52 -2.13
C ASP A 78 -12.47 -0.28 -1.23
N LEU A 79 -11.59 -0.29 -0.23
CA LEU A 79 -11.41 0.82 0.70
C LEU A 79 -10.22 1.72 0.36
N GLY A 80 -9.36 1.31 -0.58
CA GLY A 80 -8.12 2.05 -0.87
C GLY A 80 -7.14 2.05 0.30
N LEU A 81 -7.06 0.93 1.03
CA LEU A 81 -6.26 0.81 2.25
C LEU A 81 -5.37 -0.43 2.21
N GLN A 82 -4.11 -0.25 2.60
CA GLN A 82 -3.19 -1.35 2.89
C GLN A 82 -2.76 -1.31 4.35
N PHE A 83 -2.89 -2.43 5.07
CA PHE A 83 -2.48 -2.56 6.47
C PHE A 83 -1.26 -3.46 6.59
N SER A 84 -0.21 -3.04 7.28
CA SER A 84 0.96 -3.89 7.53
C SER A 84 1.22 -4.04 9.03
N TYR A 85 1.58 -5.25 9.43
CA TYR A 85 1.94 -5.59 10.80
C TYR A 85 3.24 -6.38 10.82
N GLY A 86 4.18 -5.95 11.66
CA GLY A 86 5.53 -6.55 11.77
C GLY A 86 6.46 -6.31 10.57
N PHE A 87 6.04 -5.51 9.58
CA PHE A 87 6.86 -5.25 8.39
C PHE A 87 8.09 -4.38 8.68
N LYS A 88 7.94 -3.33 9.51
CA LYS A 88 9.04 -2.47 9.97
C LYS A 88 9.38 -2.81 11.42
N SER A 89 10.61 -3.24 11.70
CA SER A 89 11.07 -3.53 13.07
C SER A 89 11.10 -2.32 13.99
N SER A 90 11.09 -1.11 13.42
CA SER A 90 11.10 0.15 14.16
C SER A 90 9.72 0.58 14.67
N HIS A 91 8.64 -0.14 14.33
CA HIS A 91 7.28 0.21 14.73
C HIS A 91 6.56 -1.03 15.29
N ASN A 92 6.06 -0.90 16.51
CA ASN A 92 5.21 -1.92 17.13
C ASN A 92 3.75 -1.49 16.99
N GLY A 93 3.05 -2.11 16.05
CA GLY A 93 1.65 -1.81 15.73
C GLY A 93 1.37 -1.93 14.24
N TRP A 94 0.24 -1.35 13.82
CA TRP A 94 -0.16 -1.31 12.42
C TRP A 94 0.43 -0.09 11.72
N LEU A 95 0.84 -0.27 10.48
CA LEU A 95 0.99 0.82 9.52
C LEU A 95 -0.17 0.72 8.52
N ILE A 96 -0.72 1.87 8.16
CA ILE A 96 -1.81 1.97 7.20
C ILE A 96 -1.36 2.91 6.09
N ASP A 97 -1.30 2.40 4.87
CA ASP A 97 -0.96 3.17 3.68
C ASP A 97 -2.28 3.49 2.95
N ILE A 98 -2.48 4.76 2.58
CA ILE A 98 -3.58 5.18 1.70
C ILE A 98 -3.15 4.94 0.25
N VAL A 99 -3.93 4.13 -0.47
CA VAL A 99 -3.54 3.62 -1.79
C VAL A 99 -4.71 3.61 -2.77
N GLN A 100 -4.38 3.61 -4.07
CA GLN A 100 -5.32 3.29 -5.14
C GLN A 100 -4.90 1.98 -5.81
N TYR A 101 -5.87 1.13 -6.17
CA TYR A 101 -5.61 -0.14 -6.83
C TYR A 101 -5.95 -0.09 -8.31
N GLU A 102 -5.03 -0.57 -9.14
CA GLU A 102 -5.26 -0.79 -10.57
C GLU A 102 -5.14 -2.29 -10.89
N LYS A 103 -6.25 -2.92 -11.25
CA LYS A 103 -6.24 -4.32 -11.71
C LYS A 103 -5.73 -4.37 -13.16
N LYS A 104 -4.49 -4.82 -13.34
CA LYS A 104 -3.85 -4.97 -14.67
C LYS A 104 -4.40 -6.17 -15.43
N ARG A 105 -4.64 -7.26 -14.71
CA ARG A 105 -5.29 -8.51 -15.15
C ARG A 105 -5.75 -9.30 -13.93
N GLU A 106 -6.33 -10.48 -14.12
CA GLU A 106 -6.97 -11.25 -13.03
C GLU A 106 -6.02 -11.60 -11.87
N ASP A 107 -4.76 -11.90 -12.20
CA ASP A 107 -3.70 -12.33 -11.27
C ASP A 107 -2.67 -11.23 -11.00
N LEU A 108 -2.93 -9.96 -11.36
CA LEU A 108 -1.93 -8.90 -11.26
C LEU A 108 -2.55 -7.54 -10.89
N ILE A 109 -2.06 -6.97 -9.78
CA ILE A 109 -2.54 -5.71 -9.23
C ILE A 109 -1.36 -4.74 -9.10
N CYS A 110 -1.55 -3.51 -9.59
CA CYS A 110 -0.68 -2.39 -9.26
C CYS A 110 -1.28 -1.60 -8.08
N VAL A 111 -0.47 -1.33 -7.07
CA VAL A 111 -0.82 -0.49 -5.92
C VAL A 111 -0.17 0.86 -6.11
N HIS A 112 -0.98 1.90 -6.26
CA HIS A 112 -0.53 3.28 -6.31
C HIS A 112 -0.50 3.82 -4.89
N ASP A 113 0.70 4.03 -4.35
CA ASP A 113 0.89 4.71 -3.07
C ASP A 113 0.58 6.20 -3.23
N LEU A 114 -0.39 6.68 -2.45
CA LEU A 114 -0.91 8.04 -2.46
C LEU A 114 -0.33 8.90 -1.34
N LEU A 115 0.81 8.50 -0.77
CA LEU A 115 1.73 9.26 0.08
C LEU A 115 1.23 9.59 1.49
N ILE A 116 0.00 9.20 1.85
CA ILE A 116 -0.52 9.38 3.21
C ILE A 116 -0.38 8.07 3.95
N ASP A 117 0.37 8.13 5.05
CA ASP A 117 0.62 6.99 5.93
C ASP A 117 0.04 7.25 7.32
N ILE A 118 -0.37 6.19 8.02
CA ILE A 118 -0.83 6.24 9.40
C ILE A 118 -0.07 5.21 10.22
N ARG A 119 0.55 5.64 11.31
CA ARG A 119 1.15 4.77 12.32
C ARG A 119 0.17 4.60 13.46
N VAL A 120 -0.26 3.37 13.72
CA VAL A 120 -1.14 3.02 14.84
C VAL A 120 -0.33 2.22 15.84
N PHE A 121 -0.35 2.64 17.10
CA PHE A 121 0.35 1.98 18.19
C PHE A 121 -0.55 0.95 18.90
N GLU A 122 0.04 0.05 19.67
CA GLU A 122 -0.70 -1.01 20.40
C GLU A 122 -1.70 -0.46 21.43
N ASP A 123 -1.52 0.78 21.90
CA ASP A 123 -2.48 1.44 22.81
C ASP A 123 -3.67 2.09 22.07
N GLY A 124 -3.69 2.00 20.74
CA GLY A 124 -4.70 2.58 19.86
C GLY A 124 -4.48 4.06 19.54
N SER A 125 -3.44 4.70 20.06
CA SER A 125 -3.03 6.03 19.59
C SER A 125 -2.50 5.94 18.15
N TYR A 126 -2.58 7.05 17.41
CA TYR A 126 -2.11 7.07 16.02
C TYR A 126 -1.53 8.42 15.59
N HIS A 127 -0.68 8.38 14.56
CA HIS A 127 -0.15 9.56 13.88
C HIS A 127 -0.35 9.43 12.37
N VAL A 128 -0.95 10.45 11.75
CA VAL A 128 -0.91 10.63 10.30
C VAL A 128 0.44 11.24 9.95
N VAL A 129 1.16 10.65 9.01
CA VAL A 129 2.50 11.07 8.57
C VAL A 129 2.52 11.27 7.05
N ASP A 130 3.62 11.84 6.56
CA ASP A 130 3.89 12.09 5.13
C ASP A 130 2.85 13.02 4.44
N MET A 131 2.11 13.79 5.24
CA MET A 131 1.21 14.85 4.75
C MET A 131 1.94 15.97 4.00
N ASP A 132 3.21 16.20 4.29
CA ASP A 132 4.08 17.12 3.55
C ASP A 132 4.39 16.58 2.15
N GLU A 133 4.69 15.29 2.02
CA GLU A 133 4.85 14.60 0.74
C GLU A 133 3.57 14.62 -0.09
N PHE A 134 2.42 14.31 0.54
CA PHE A 134 1.11 14.41 -0.10
C PHE A 134 0.81 15.82 -0.63
N HIS A 135 1.07 16.84 0.20
CA HIS A 135 0.89 18.25 -0.19
C HIS A 135 1.82 18.66 -1.34
N GLU A 136 3.08 18.23 -1.33
CA GLU A 136 4.03 18.47 -2.41
C GLU A 136 3.53 17.83 -3.72
N ALA A 137 3.09 16.57 -3.69
CA ALA A 137 2.56 15.88 -4.86
C ALA A 137 1.31 16.55 -5.44
N CYS A 138 0.40 17.03 -4.57
CA CYS A 138 -0.75 17.85 -4.98
C CYS A 138 -0.29 19.14 -5.66
N SER A 139 0.63 19.87 -5.05
CA SER A 139 1.12 21.17 -5.53
C SER A 139 1.82 21.06 -6.89
N LEU A 140 2.55 19.97 -7.11
CA LEU A 140 3.22 19.68 -8.37
C LEU A 140 2.26 19.12 -9.43
N GLY A 141 1.04 18.74 -9.05
CA GLY A 141 0.10 18.05 -9.93
C GLY A 141 0.59 16.65 -10.34
N ALA A 142 1.30 15.97 -9.44
CA ALA A 142 1.72 14.58 -9.60
C ALA A 142 0.57 13.61 -9.30
N LEU A 143 -0.33 13.98 -8.38
CA LEU A 143 -1.60 13.27 -8.17
C LEU A 143 -2.66 13.74 -9.16
N SER A 144 -3.38 12.80 -9.75
CA SER A 144 -4.59 13.11 -10.51
C SER A 144 -5.72 13.57 -9.58
N LYS A 145 -6.75 14.22 -10.15
CA LYS A 145 -7.94 14.61 -9.38
C LYS A 145 -8.63 13.40 -8.72
N ALA A 146 -8.72 12.28 -9.44
CA ALA A 146 -9.33 11.06 -8.91
C ALA A 146 -8.53 10.51 -7.71
N GLN A 147 -7.20 10.45 -7.82
CA GLN A 147 -6.32 10.01 -6.72
C GLN A 147 -6.42 10.93 -5.50
N LEU A 148 -6.55 12.25 -5.71
CA LEU A 148 -6.78 13.19 -4.63
C LEU A 148 -8.14 12.94 -3.94
N GLU A 149 -9.21 12.74 -4.69
CA GLU A 149 -10.54 12.47 -4.12
C GLU A 149 -10.58 11.12 -3.38
N GLU A 150 -10.01 10.08 -3.95
CA GLU A 150 -9.92 8.74 -3.34
C GLU A 150 -9.07 8.75 -2.07
N SER A 151 -7.88 9.36 -2.09
CA SER A 151 -7.01 9.44 -0.91
C SER A 151 -7.71 10.11 0.28
N LEU A 152 -8.44 11.21 0.03
CA LEU A 152 -9.19 11.92 1.08
C LEU A 152 -10.38 11.10 1.59
N ALA A 153 -11.07 10.37 0.70
CA ALA A 153 -12.17 9.48 1.08
C ALA A 153 -11.70 8.32 1.96
N SER A 154 -10.64 7.62 1.55
CA SER A 154 -10.02 6.52 2.31
C SER A 154 -9.47 7.01 3.65
N LEU A 155 -8.81 8.17 3.67
CA LEU A 155 -8.33 8.81 4.90
C LEU A 155 -9.50 9.13 5.85
N ALA A 156 -10.56 9.77 5.36
CA ALA A 156 -11.72 10.10 6.18
C ALA A 156 -12.37 8.84 6.78
N TYR A 157 -12.50 7.78 5.99
CA TYR A 157 -13.03 6.49 6.45
C TYR A 157 -12.19 5.90 7.59
N ILE A 158 -10.87 5.73 7.39
CA ILE A 158 -10.03 5.07 8.39
C ILE A 158 -9.85 5.93 9.65
N LEU A 159 -9.78 7.26 9.53
CA LEU A 159 -9.78 8.15 10.69
C LEU A 159 -11.09 8.03 11.48
N GLY A 160 -12.22 7.85 10.80
CA GLY A 160 -13.50 7.57 11.45
C GLY A 160 -13.44 6.33 12.33
N LYS A 161 -12.85 5.24 11.82
CA LYS A 161 -12.65 3.98 12.57
C LYS A 161 -11.67 4.14 13.74
N LEU A 162 -10.54 4.80 13.52
CA LEU A 162 -9.53 5.05 14.55
C LEU A 162 -10.08 5.90 15.70
N ASN A 163 -10.80 6.98 15.37
CA ASN A 163 -11.38 7.89 16.37
C ASN A 163 -12.47 7.23 17.21
N GLN A 164 -13.21 6.28 16.64
CA GLN A 164 -14.24 5.50 17.34
C GLN A 164 -13.66 4.28 18.09
N LYS A 165 -12.34 4.04 18.00
CA LYS A 165 -11.66 2.86 18.54
C LYS A 165 -12.21 1.55 17.97
N GLU A 166 -12.60 1.58 16.70
CA GLU A 166 -13.11 0.42 15.95
C GLU A 166 -12.02 -0.28 15.12
N PHE A 167 -10.76 0.19 15.20
CA PHE A 167 -9.61 -0.39 14.50
C PHE A 167 -8.56 -0.94 15.49
N PRO A 168 -7.90 -2.07 15.20
CA PRO A 168 -8.24 -3.01 14.11
C PRO A 168 -9.60 -3.66 14.38
N ASP A 169 -10.33 -3.95 13.31
CA ASP A 169 -11.62 -4.65 13.42
C ASP A 169 -11.42 -6.17 13.63
N LEU A 170 -12.53 -6.89 13.78
CA LEU A 170 -12.51 -8.33 14.01
C LEU A 170 -11.87 -9.10 12.85
N GLU A 171 -12.14 -8.72 11.59
CA GLU A 171 -11.60 -9.42 10.42
C GLU A 171 -10.06 -9.28 10.36
N LEU A 172 -9.52 -8.07 10.54
CA LEU A 172 -8.08 -7.84 10.57
C LEU A 172 -7.40 -8.58 11.72
N MET A 173 -8.05 -8.65 12.89
CA MET A 173 -7.53 -9.38 14.03
C MET A 173 -7.51 -10.90 13.81
N GLU A 174 -8.56 -11.45 13.22
CA GLU A 174 -8.62 -12.88 12.85
C GLU A 174 -7.56 -13.25 11.82
N ILE A 175 -7.38 -12.42 10.79
CA ILE A 175 -6.34 -12.59 9.77
C ILE A 175 -4.96 -12.53 10.41
N ARG A 176 -4.68 -11.52 11.24
CA ARG A 176 -3.40 -11.41 11.96
C ARG A 176 -3.14 -12.66 12.80
N ASN A 177 -4.08 -13.09 13.63
CA ASN A 177 -3.91 -14.25 14.51
C ASN A 177 -3.66 -15.55 13.74
N ARG A 178 -4.20 -15.67 12.52
CA ARG A 178 -4.05 -16.85 11.69
C ARG A 178 -2.72 -16.89 10.93
N TYR A 179 -2.21 -15.74 10.49
CA TYR A 179 -1.12 -15.68 9.51
C TYR A 179 0.17 -15.01 10.03
N PHE A 180 0.14 -14.35 11.18
CA PHE A 180 1.30 -13.73 11.84
C PHE A 180 1.60 -14.42 13.18
#